data_AF-A0A4Y8ALB7-F1
#
_entry.id   AF-A0A4Y8ALB7-F1
#
_cell.length_a   1.000
_cell.length_b   1.000
_cell.length_c   1.000
_cell.angle_alpha   90.00
_cell.angle_beta   90.00
_cell.angle_gamma   90.00
#
_symmetry.space_group_name_H-M   'P 1'
#
loop_
_entity.id
_entity.type
_entity.pdbx_description
1 polymer ?
#
loop_
_entity_poly.entity_id
_entity_poly.type
_entity_poly.pdbx_seq_one_letter_code
_entity_poly.pdbx_strand_id
1 'polypeptide(L)'
;MNEYHQQAIHNKNFLECIKSNYPSKFYDWKITVIFYIAIHLLKALGKKRNTLIGESHYDIFNNFDPGRTAKPVTTIPPEIWTTYKRLYKYSKSSRYDGIANQSIRDLALKADYDEVVKLKAEYCQYMDSQHLRLV
;
A
#
# COMPACT_ATOMS: atom_id res chain seq x y z
N MET A 1 -9.12 -14.91 10.66
CA MET A 1 -8.28 -13.79 10.18
C MET A 1 -6.97 -14.39 9.68
N ASN A 2 -6.49 -14.06 8.47
CA ASN A 2 -5.26 -14.66 7.93
C ASN A 2 -4.00 -13.86 8.32
N GLU A 3 -2.83 -14.48 8.17
CA GLU A 3 -1.53 -13.91 8.57
C GLU A 3 -1.23 -12.55 7.91
N TYR A 4 -1.63 -12.36 6.65
CA TYR A 4 -1.41 -11.09 5.94
C TYR A 4 -2.31 -10.00 6.53
N HIS A 5 -3.55 -10.30 6.88
CA HIS A 5 -4.42 -9.33 7.56
C HIS A 5 -3.84 -8.91 8.91
N GLN A 6 -3.26 -9.85 9.67
CA GLN A 6 -2.55 -9.53 10.92
C GLN A 6 -1.32 -8.66 10.69
N GLN A 7 -0.54 -8.92 9.64
CA GLN A 7 0.60 -8.07 9.25
C GLN A 7 0.15 -6.65 8.87
N ALA A 8 -0.98 -6.51 8.18
CA ALA A 8 -1.55 -5.20 7.87
C ALA A 8 -1.96 -4.43 9.14
N ILE A 9 -2.56 -5.11 10.13
CA ILE A 9 -2.91 -4.52 11.43
C ILE A 9 -1.64 -4.10 12.20
N HIS A 10 -0.62 -4.98 12.24
CA HIS A 10 0.66 -4.66 12.86
C HIS A 10 1.29 -3.40 12.26
N ASN A 11 1.35 -3.31 10.93
CA ASN A 11 1.87 -2.14 10.23
C ASN A 11 1.03 -0.88 10.44
N LYS A 12 -0.30 -1.00 10.55
CA LYS A 12 -1.18 0.11 10.93
C LYS A 12 -0.86 0.62 12.33
N ASN A 13 -0.66 -0.27 13.31
CA ASN A 13 -0.29 0.13 14.66
C ASN A 13 1.08 0.81 14.70
N PHE A 14 2.05 0.30 13.94
CA PHE A 14 3.36 0.92 13.78
C PHE A 14 3.27 2.33 13.14
N LEU A 15 2.44 2.48 12.10
CA LEU A 15 2.20 3.78 11.47
C LEU A 15 1.61 4.79 12.45
N GLU A 16 0.63 4.40 13.25
CA GLU A 16 0.04 5.29 14.26
C GLU A 16 1.07 5.69 15.33
N CYS A 17 1.92 4.74 15.76
CA CYS A 17 3.02 5.03 16.67
C CYS A 17 3.99 6.08 16.09
N ILE A 18 4.42 5.93 14.83
CA ILE A 18 5.31 6.90 14.18
C ILE A 18 4.63 8.25 13.99
N LYS A 19 3.35 8.29 13.57
CA LYS A 19 2.59 9.53 13.39
C LYS A 19 2.49 10.32 14.69
N SER A 20 2.26 9.63 15.81
CA SER A 20 2.13 10.26 17.12
C SER A 20 3.47 10.78 17.66
N ASN A 21 4.54 9.96 17.60
CA ASN A 21 5.83 10.33 18.17
C ASN A 21 6.65 11.27 17.28
N TYR A 22 6.43 11.21 15.96
CA TYR A 22 7.24 11.93 14.98
C TYR A 22 6.36 12.57 13.88
N PRO A 23 5.45 13.49 14.24
CA PRO A 23 4.44 14.00 13.31
C PRO A 23 5.04 14.64 12.05
N SER A 24 6.16 15.34 12.18
CA SER A 24 6.81 16.08 11.07
C SER A 24 8.10 15.45 10.55
N LYS A 25 8.40 14.19 10.92
CA LYS A 25 9.62 13.47 10.46
C LYS A 25 9.26 12.12 9.81
N PHE A 26 10.25 11.50 9.16
CA PHE A 26 10.19 10.14 8.62
C PHE A 26 9.05 9.90 7.62
N TYR A 27 8.81 10.86 6.72
CA TYR A 27 7.75 10.74 5.71
C TYR A 27 7.96 9.56 4.76
N ASP A 28 9.20 9.27 4.38
CA ASP A 28 9.58 8.09 3.59
C ASP A 28 9.16 6.77 4.26
N TRP A 29 9.43 6.64 5.57
CA TRP A 29 8.98 5.48 6.35
C TRP A 29 7.46 5.42 6.46
N LYS A 30 6.78 6.55 6.71
CA LYS A 30 5.31 6.59 6.75
C LYS A 30 4.70 6.15 5.43
N ILE A 31 5.19 6.65 4.30
CA ILE A 31 4.75 6.25 2.95
C ILE A 31 5.00 4.75 2.74
N THR A 32 6.19 4.27 3.10
CA THR A 32 6.57 2.86 2.96
C THR A 32 5.63 1.95 3.74
N VAL A 33 5.37 2.25 5.01
CA VAL A 33 4.47 1.47 5.87
C VAL A 33 3.04 1.47 5.33
N ILE A 34 2.55 2.60 4.79
CA ILE A 34 1.22 2.66 4.16
C ILE A 34 1.12 1.69 2.98
N PHE A 35 2.15 1.61 2.14
CA PHE A 35 2.17 0.63 1.06
C PHE A 35 2.21 -0.82 1.60
N TYR A 36 2.96 -1.08 2.67
CA TYR A 36 2.98 -2.42 3.28
C TYR A 36 1.62 -2.81 3.87
N ILE A 37 0.85 -1.88 4.42
CA ILE A 37 -0.55 -2.13 4.79
C ILE A 37 -1.36 -2.56 3.56
N ALA A 38 -1.22 -1.85 2.44
CA ALA A 38 -1.97 -2.13 1.21
C ALA A 38 -1.65 -3.50 0.61
N ILE A 39 -0.37 -3.86 0.45
CA ILE A 39 0.03 -5.18 -0.11
C ILE A 39 -0.42 -6.34 0.77
N HIS A 40 -0.35 -6.20 2.10
CA HIS A 40 -0.80 -7.25 3.00
C HIS A 40 -2.33 -7.40 2.99
N LEU A 41 -3.10 -6.31 2.85
CA LEU A 41 -4.54 -6.40 2.61
C LEU A 41 -4.85 -7.07 1.27
N LEU A 42 -4.09 -6.79 0.21
CA LEU A 42 -4.27 -7.44 -1.09
C LEU A 42 -3.98 -8.95 -1.03
N LYS A 43 -2.90 -9.34 -0.35
CA LYS A 43 -2.58 -10.75 -0.07
C LYS A 43 -3.67 -11.42 0.78
N ALA A 44 -4.18 -10.72 1.78
CA ALA A 44 -5.29 -11.21 2.59
C ALA A 44 -6.55 -11.43 1.74
N LEU A 45 -6.84 -10.55 0.77
CA LEU A 45 -7.95 -10.67 -0.17
C LEU A 45 -7.78 -11.87 -1.11
N GLY A 46 -6.58 -12.05 -1.68
CA GLY A 46 -6.27 -13.22 -2.51
C GLY A 46 -6.51 -14.53 -1.74
N LYS A 47 -5.97 -14.63 -0.53
CA LYS A 47 -6.19 -15.79 0.36
C LYS A 47 -7.67 -15.98 0.71
N LYS A 48 -8.41 -14.92 0.98
CA LYS A 48 -9.87 -14.97 1.23
C LYS A 48 -10.66 -15.48 0.01
N ARG A 49 -10.22 -15.15 -1.20
CA ARG A 49 -10.82 -15.60 -2.46
C ARG A 49 -10.31 -16.97 -2.92
N ASN A 50 -9.48 -17.63 -2.11
CA ASN A 50 -8.82 -18.88 -2.44
C ASN A 50 -7.99 -18.80 -3.74
N THR A 51 -7.31 -17.66 -3.96
CA THR A 51 -6.43 -17.45 -5.12
C THR A 51 -4.97 -17.26 -4.70
N LEU A 52 -4.08 -17.92 -5.44
CA LEU A 52 -2.63 -17.80 -5.27
C LEU A 52 -2.14 -16.60 -6.09
N ILE A 53 -1.94 -15.47 -5.42
CA ILE A 53 -1.55 -14.22 -6.08
C ILE A 53 -0.03 -14.02 -6.13
N GLY A 54 0.72 -14.94 -5.52
CA GLY A 54 2.18 -14.94 -5.44
C GLY A 54 2.76 -14.09 -4.31
N GLU A 55 4.08 -14.18 -4.15
CA GLU A 55 4.79 -13.58 -3.02
C GLU A 55 5.51 -12.28 -3.37
N SER A 56 5.96 -12.14 -4.62
CA SER A 56 6.67 -10.95 -5.09
C SER A 56 5.74 -9.86 -5.60
N HIS A 57 6.23 -8.62 -5.68
CA HIS A 57 5.51 -7.55 -6.37
C HIS A 57 5.19 -7.92 -7.82
N TYR A 58 6.14 -8.58 -8.50
CA TYR A 58 5.96 -9.01 -9.89
C TYR A 58 4.78 -9.98 -10.02
N ASP A 59 4.68 -10.98 -9.14
CA ASP A 59 3.58 -11.95 -9.17
C ASP A 59 2.23 -11.29 -8.93
N ILE A 60 2.16 -10.38 -7.95
CA ILE A 60 0.91 -9.67 -7.63
C ILE A 60 0.44 -8.84 -8.82
N PHE A 61 1.35 -8.11 -9.48
CA PHE A 61 1.02 -7.39 -10.70
C PHE A 61 0.55 -8.34 -11.79
N ASN A 62 1.19 -9.50 -11.94
CA ASN A 62 0.79 -10.48 -12.92
C ASN A 62 -0.60 -11.07 -12.67
N ASN A 63 -1.00 -11.20 -11.41
CA ASN A 63 -2.20 -11.92 -10.99
C ASN A 63 -3.41 -11.03 -10.70
N PHE A 64 -3.25 -9.69 -10.64
CA PHE A 64 -4.34 -8.72 -10.44
C PHE A 64 -4.53 -7.74 -11.59
N ASP A 65 -3.52 -7.50 -12.43
CA ASP A 65 -3.59 -6.40 -13.40
C ASP A 65 -4.62 -6.69 -14.51
N PRO A 66 -5.72 -5.92 -14.57
CA PRO A 66 -6.79 -6.16 -15.55
C PRO A 66 -6.37 -5.77 -16.98
N GLY A 67 -5.27 -5.02 -17.13
CA GLY A 67 -4.76 -4.58 -18.43
C GLY A 67 -3.86 -5.59 -19.15
N ARG A 68 -3.64 -6.78 -18.60
CA ARG A 68 -2.77 -7.79 -19.22
C ARG A 68 -3.49 -8.61 -20.27
N THR A 69 -2.72 -9.07 -21.26
CA THR A 69 -3.21 -9.95 -22.34
C THR A 69 -3.72 -11.29 -21.81
N ALA A 70 -3.05 -11.84 -20.78
CA ALA A 70 -3.53 -13.03 -20.08
C ALA A 70 -4.51 -12.62 -18.97
N LYS A 71 -5.62 -13.37 -18.86
CA LYS A 71 -6.63 -13.11 -17.82
C LYS A 71 -6.01 -13.28 -16.43
N PRO A 72 -6.11 -12.29 -15.53
CA PRO A 72 -5.58 -12.40 -14.18
C PRO A 72 -6.34 -13.44 -13.37
N VAL A 73 -5.66 -14.03 -12.37
CA VAL A 73 -6.23 -15.07 -11.49
C VAL A 73 -7.35 -14.50 -10.61
N THR A 74 -7.30 -13.21 -10.29
CA THR A 74 -8.38 -12.49 -9.61
C THR A 74 -8.33 -11.01 -9.99
N THR A 75 -9.39 -10.25 -9.71
CA THR A 75 -9.46 -8.82 -10.04
C THR A 75 -10.05 -8.02 -8.88
N ILE A 76 -9.68 -6.76 -8.82
CA ILE A 76 -10.37 -5.73 -8.03
C ILE A 76 -10.83 -4.63 -9.00
N PRO A 77 -11.71 -3.71 -8.58
CA PRO A 77 -12.11 -2.61 -9.45
C PRO A 77 -10.90 -1.83 -9.99
N PRO A 78 -10.89 -1.42 -11.28
CA PRO A 78 -9.74 -0.78 -11.93
C PRO A 78 -9.20 0.45 -11.20
N GLU A 79 -10.08 1.23 -10.57
CA GLU A 79 -9.76 2.40 -9.76
C GLU A 79 -8.97 2.01 -8.52
N ILE A 80 -9.39 0.95 -7.80
CA ILE A 80 -8.68 0.44 -6.62
C ILE A 80 -7.33 -0.15 -7.01
N TRP A 81 -7.26 -0.84 -8.16
CA TRP A 81 -5.99 -1.31 -8.70
C TRP A 81 -5.04 -0.16 -9.05
N THR A 82 -5.56 0.90 -9.65
CA THR A 82 -4.79 2.12 -9.94
C THR A 82 -4.28 2.75 -8.65
N THR A 83 -5.11 2.84 -7.62
CA THR A 83 -4.74 3.32 -6.29
C THR A 83 -3.62 2.47 -5.67
N TYR A 84 -3.70 1.15 -5.75
CA TYR A 84 -2.61 0.25 -5.33
C TYR A 84 -1.30 0.51 -6.08
N LYS A 85 -1.35 0.64 -7.41
CA LYS A 85 -0.16 0.94 -8.23
C LYS A 85 0.47 2.28 -7.85
N ARG A 86 -0.34 3.30 -7.54
CA ARG A 86 0.14 4.60 -7.06
C ARG A 86 0.83 4.48 -5.70
N LEU A 87 0.24 3.76 -4.76
CA LEU A 87 0.87 3.48 -3.45
C LEU A 87 2.23 2.78 -3.60
N TYR A 88 2.32 1.78 -4.49
CA TYR A 88 3.59 1.12 -4.80
C TYR A 88 4.63 2.11 -5.37
N LYS A 89 4.21 2.95 -6.33
CA LYS A 89 5.10 3.96 -6.94
C LYS A 89 5.66 4.92 -5.89
N TYR A 90 4.83 5.49 -5.02
CA TYR A 90 5.27 6.39 -3.95
C TYR A 90 6.19 5.70 -2.94
N SER A 91 5.90 4.45 -2.58
CA SER A 91 6.80 3.66 -1.71
C SER A 91 8.16 3.41 -2.34
N LYS A 92 8.22 3.21 -3.66
CA LYS A 92 9.49 3.06 -4.38
C LYS A 92 10.25 4.39 -4.45
N SER A 93 9.59 5.46 -4.89
CA SER A 93 10.25 6.77 -5.07
C SER A 93 10.78 7.33 -3.75
N SER A 94 9.99 7.26 -2.67
CA SER A 94 10.40 7.80 -1.36
C SER A 94 11.68 7.18 -0.79
N ARG A 95 12.02 5.94 -1.20
CA ARG A 95 13.20 5.21 -0.74
C ARG A 95 14.38 5.30 -1.69
N TYR A 96 14.12 5.30 -3.00
CA TYR A 96 15.16 5.07 -4.00
C TYR A 96 15.42 6.27 -4.92
N ASP A 97 14.53 7.26 -4.95
CA ASP A 97 14.78 8.45 -5.74
C ASP A 97 15.81 9.31 -5.00
N GLY A 98 16.99 9.45 -5.61
CA GLY A 98 18.08 10.27 -5.08
C GLY A 98 17.79 11.75 -5.29
N ILE A 99 17.46 12.47 -4.22
CA ILE A 99 17.39 13.94 -4.23
C ILE A 99 18.63 14.46 -3.50
N ALA A 100 19.47 15.22 -4.20
CA ALA A 100 20.78 15.66 -3.68
C ALA A 100 20.67 16.70 -2.54
N ASN A 101 19.55 17.42 -2.47
CA ASN A 101 19.29 18.42 -1.44
C ASN A 101 18.26 17.89 -0.42
N GLN A 102 18.68 17.77 0.84
CA GLN A 102 17.85 17.21 1.91
C GLN A 102 16.58 18.03 2.17
N SER A 103 16.65 19.37 2.15
CA SER A 103 15.49 20.23 2.39
C SER A 103 14.44 20.09 1.28
N ILE A 104 14.88 19.99 0.02
CA ILE A 104 14.00 19.72 -1.12
C ILE A 104 13.39 18.32 -0.99
N ARG A 105 14.18 17.32 -0.58
CA ARG A 105 13.71 15.96 -0.34
C ARG A 105 12.61 15.93 0.70
N ASP A 106 12.80 16.60 1.84
CA ASP A 106 11.84 16.59 2.93
C ASP A 106 10.51 17.27 2.55
N LEU A 107 10.56 18.37 1.79
CA LEU A 107 9.36 19.02 1.25
C LEU A 107 8.61 18.13 0.27
N ALA A 108 9.34 17.48 -0.65
CA ALA A 108 8.75 16.54 -1.61
C ALA A 108 8.09 15.35 -0.91
N LEU A 109 8.79 14.73 0.04
CA LEU A 109 8.25 13.60 0.81
C LEU A 109 7.03 13.97 1.64
N LYS A 110 6.98 15.19 2.19
CA LYS A 110 5.78 15.68 2.88
C LYS A 110 4.59 15.75 1.90
N ALA A 111 4.79 16.35 0.73
CA ALA A 111 3.73 16.45 -0.28
C ALA A 111 3.26 15.07 -0.75
N ASP A 112 4.19 14.15 -0.98
CA ASP A 112 3.88 12.76 -1.33
C ASP A 112 3.11 12.05 -0.20
N TYR A 113 3.48 12.28 1.06
CA TYR A 113 2.77 11.71 2.20
C TYR A 113 1.32 12.18 2.27
N ASP A 114 1.08 13.48 2.06
CA ASP A 114 -0.27 14.06 2.07
C ASP A 114 -1.16 13.40 0.98
N GLU A 115 -0.59 13.05 -0.18
CA GLU A 115 -1.31 12.33 -1.24
C GLU A 115 -1.51 10.84 -0.92
N VAL A 116 -0.49 10.17 -0.38
CA VAL A 116 -0.53 8.76 0.01
C VAL A 116 -1.58 8.50 1.10
N VAL A 117 -1.81 9.45 2.01
CA VAL A 117 -2.87 9.37 3.02
C VAL A 117 -4.26 9.30 2.38
N LYS A 118 -4.52 10.10 1.33
CA LYS A 118 -5.81 10.07 0.61
C LYS A 118 -6.00 8.74 -0.12
N LEU A 119 -4.96 8.28 -0.81
CA LEU A 119 -4.96 6.99 -1.51
C LEU A 119 -5.20 5.83 -0.54
N LYS A 120 -4.59 5.86 0.63
CA LYS A 120 -4.83 4.87 1.69
C LYS A 120 -6.30 4.85 2.11
N ALA A 121 -6.93 6.00 2.29
CA ALA A 121 -8.33 6.06 2.73
C ALA A 121 -9.26 5.39 1.71
N GLU A 122 -9.13 5.74 0.43
CA GLU A 122 -9.88 5.10 -0.67
C GLU A 122 -9.65 3.58 -0.71
N TYR A 123 -8.39 3.15 -0.64
CA TYR A 123 -8.04 1.73 -0.66
C TYR A 123 -8.61 0.97 0.53
N CYS A 124 -8.53 1.54 1.73
CA CYS A 124 -9.06 0.92 2.95
C CYS A 124 -10.59 0.83 2.90
N GLN A 125 -11.28 1.83 2.36
CA GLN A 125 -12.74 1.77 2.20
C GLN A 125 -13.16 0.57 1.33
N TYR A 126 -12.43 0.31 0.24
CA TYR A 126 -12.67 -0.91 -0.54
C TYR A 126 -12.38 -2.17 0.28
N MET A 127 -11.24 -2.26 0.97
CA MET A 127 -10.90 -3.44 1.76
C MET A 127 -11.90 -3.71 2.90
N ASP A 128 -12.48 -2.66 3.47
CA ASP A 128 -13.54 -2.75 4.46
C ASP A 128 -14.82 -3.35 3.87
N SER A 129 -15.16 -2.99 2.62
CA SER A 129 -16.27 -3.62 1.88
C SER A 129 -16.03 -5.12 1.62
N GLN A 130 -14.75 -5.53 1.56
CA GLN A 130 -14.34 -6.92 1.45
C GLN A 130 -14.22 -7.62 2.82
N HIS A 131 -14.67 -7.00 3.91
CA HIS A 131 -14.54 -7.47 5.29
C HIS A 131 -13.09 -7.69 5.76
N LEU A 132 -12.16 -6.85 5.30
CA LEU A 132 -10.74 -6.84 5.69
C LEU A 132 -10.40 -5.56 6.46
N ARG A 133 -11.22 -5.23 7.47
CA ARG A 133 -11.08 -4.00 8.26
C ARG A 133 -9.85 -4.01 9.16
N LEU A 134 -9.21 -2.85 9.33
CA LEU A 134 -8.03 -2.67 10.19
C LEU A 134 -8.36 -2.19 11.63
N VAL A 135 -9.58 -2.49 12.10
CA VAL A 135 -10.08 -2.13 13.44
C VAL A 135 -9.03 -2.41 14.52
#